data_AF-A0AAD9V5H8-F1
#
_entry.id   AF-A0AAD9V5H8-F1
#
_cell.length_a   1.000
_cell.length_b   1.000
_cell.length_c   1.000
_cell.angle_alpha   90.00
_cell.angle_beta   90.00
_cell.angle_gamma   90.00
#
_symmetry.space_group_name_H-M   'P 1'
#
loop_
_entity.id
_entity.type
_entity.pdbx_description
1 polymer ?
#
loop_
_entity_poly.entity_id
_entity_poly.type
_entity_poly.pdbx_seq_one_letter_code
_entity_poly.pdbx_strand_id
1 'polypeptide(L)'
;MDVPTIGKSIAQPKKKPRRRGPRLTGVSKQRRVANARERRRVEILNMNIQILRHMIPLPPQDKEPSKTEVIWLAVDYITELNKMLETADQWQVDLDLIDVDSLDSLDSLDSLGDSPLFDFDAWKVTN
;
A
#
# COMPACT_ATOMS: atom_id res chain seq x y z
N MET A 1 37.23 -27.18 69.54
CA MET A 1 37.61 -27.62 68.19
C MET A 1 36.42 -28.38 67.65
N ASP A 2 35.86 -27.92 66.53
CA ASP A 2 35.24 -28.73 65.47
C ASP A 2 34.39 -27.81 64.58
N VAL A 3 34.98 -27.39 63.47
CA VAL A 3 34.35 -26.60 62.40
C VAL A 3 33.73 -27.59 61.41
N PRO A 4 32.44 -27.45 61.06
CA PRO A 4 31.89 -28.25 59.97
C PRO A 4 32.29 -27.64 58.62
N THR A 5 33.11 -28.39 57.87
CA THR A 5 33.59 -28.07 56.51
C THR A 5 32.44 -28.02 55.50
N ILE A 6 32.40 -26.93 54.74
CA ILE A 6 31.58 -26.70 53.55
C ILE A 6 31.91 -27.74 52.47
N GLY A 7 30.90 -28.42 51.91
CA GLY A 7 31.15 -29.31 50.77
C GLY A 7 29.99 -30.17 50.27
N LYS A 8 28.76 -29.65 50.16
CA LYS A 8 27.74 -30.34 49.36
C LYS A 8 28.00 -30.05 47.87
N SER A 9 28.70 -30.96 47.20
CA SER A 9 28.79 -30.96 45.74
C SER A 9 27.40 -31.21 45.16
N ILE A 10 26.79 -30.17 44.59
CA ILE A 10 25.56 -30.29 43.79
C ILE A 10 25.91 -31.16 42.57
N ALA A 11 25.42 -32.40 42.57
CA ALA A 11 25.58 -33.31 41.44
C ALA A 11 24.92 -32.69 40.20
N GLN A 12 25.75 -32.26 39.25
CA GLN A 12 25.30 -31.75 37.96
C GLN A 12 24.55 -32.86 37.22
N PRO A 13 23.32 -32.62 36.72
CA PRO A 13 22.58 -33.64 35.97
C PRO A 13 23.35 -33.95 34.67
N LYS A 14 23.77 -35.21 34.53
CA LYS A 14 24.42 -35.72 33.31
C LYS A 14 23.48 -35.48 32.11
N LYS A 15 23.86 -34.55 31.22
CA LYS A 15 23.12 -34.27 29.98
C LYS A 15 23.07 -35.55 29.15
N LYS A 16 21.86 -36.11 28.98
CA LYS A 16 21.63 -37.27 28.11
C LYS A 16 22.15 -36.95 26.70
N PRO A 17 22.93 -37.85 26.06
CA PRO A 17 23.38 -37.61 24.69
C PRO A 17 22.15 -37.45 23.79
N ARG A 18 22.02 -36.27 23.16
CA ARG A 18 20.98 -36.02 22.16
C ARG A 18 21.16 -37.08 21.08
N ARG A 19 20.23 -38.04 20.98
CA ARG A 19 20.18 -39.00 19.87
C ARG A 19 20.27 -38.18 18.58
N ARG A 20 21.38 -38.31 17.86
CA ARG A 20 21.51 -37.73 16.53
C ARG A 20 20.40 -38.38 15.71
N GLY A 21 19.47 -37.56 15.20
CA GLY A 21 18.36 -38.06 14.39
C GLY A 21 18.90 -38.91 13.22
N PRO A 22 18.07 -39.81 12.66
CA PRO A 22 18.48 -40.69 11.57
C PRO A 22 19.22 -39.88 10.50
N ARG A 23 20.41 -40.34 10.10
CA ARG A 23 21.18 -39.68 9.03
C ARG A 23 20.34 -39.77 7.76
N LEU A 24 19.76 -38.65 7.37
CA LEU A 24 18.96 -38.54 6.15
C LEU A 24 19.82 -39.04 4.98
N THR A 25 19.33 -40.05 4.27
CA THR A 25 19.96 -40.59 3.06
C THR A 25 20.22 -39.46 2.05
N GLY A 26 21.15 -39.65 1.12
CA GLY A 26 21.56 -38.61 0.15
C GLY A 26 20.38 -37.92 -0.56
N VAL A 27 19.37 -38.71 -0.95
CA VAL A 27 18.10 -38.23 -1.55
C VAL A 27 17.34 -37.29 -0.62
N SER A 28 17.28 -37.60 0.68
CA SER A 28 16.59 -36.77 1.66
C SER A 28 17.33 -35.47 1.97
N LYS A 29 18.67 -35.46 1.90
CA LYS A 29 19.46 -34.22 1.99
C LYS A 29 19.22 -33.31 0.77
N GLN A 30 19.19 -33.87 -0.44
CA GLN A 30 18.86 -33.12 -1.66
C GLN A 30 17.46 -32.52 -1.62
N ARG A 31 16.45 -33.30 -1.21
CA ARG A 31 15.07 -32.82 -1.03
C ARG A 31 14.98 -31.65 -0.05
N ARG A 32 15.74 -31.68 1.06
CA ARG A 32 15.78 -30.57 2.02
C ARG A 32 16.35 -29.29 1.40
N VAL A 33 17.42 -29.40 0.62
CA VAL A 33 18.02 -28.25 -0.07
C VAL A 33 17.04 -27.67 -1.10
N ALA A 34 16.38 -28.52 -1.88
CA ALA A 34 15.35 -28.10 -2.83
C ALA A 34 14.18 -27.38 -2.13
N ASN A 35 13.66 -27.94 -1.04
CA ASN A 35 12.57 -27.31 -0.27
C ASN A 35 13.00 -25.97 0.36
N ALA A 36 14.25 -25.85 0.80
CA ALA A 36 14.77 -24.58 1.32
C ALA A 36 14.84 -23.52 0.21
N ARG A 37 15.25 -23.90 -1.00
CA ARG A 37 15.25 -23.01 -2.16
C ARG A 37 13.83 -22.55 -2.51
N GLU A 38 12.87 -23.47 -2.53
CA GLU A 38 11.48 -23.12 -2.87
C GLU A 38 10.86 -22.20 -1.82
N ARG A 39 11.13 -22.43 -0.53
CA ARG A 39 10.70 -21.51 0.54
C ARG A 39 11.24 -20.11 0.31
N ARG A 40 12.52 -19.97 -0.03
CA ARG A 40 13.11 -18.65 -0.31
C ARG A 40 12.49 -17.99 -1.54
N ARG A 41 12.21 -18.76 -2.59
CA ARG A 41 11.51 -18.25 -3.78
C ARG A 41 10.12 -17.70 -3.43
N VAL A 42 9.37 -18.44 -2.63
CA VAL A 42 8.02 -18.04 -2.17
C VAL A 42 8.06 -16.87 -1.18
N GLU A 43 9.09 -16.78 -0.34
CA GLU A 43 9.31 -15.65 0.55
C GLU A 43 9.49 -14.35 -0.23
N ILE A 44 10.33 -14.36 -1.27
CA ILE A 44 10.52 -13.21 -2.18
C ILE A 44 9.19 -12.84 -2.87
N LEU A 45 8.45 -13.84 -3.36
CA LEU A 45 7.14 -13.59 -3.97
C LEU A 45 6.16 -12.91 -2.99
N ASN A 46 6.08 -13.39 -1.76
CA ASN A 46 5.20 -12.82 -0.75
C ASN A 46 5.63 -11.40 -0.35
N MET A 47 6.93 -11.13 -0.27
CA MET A 47 7.47 -9.78 -0.05
C MET A 47 7.03 -8.83 -1.16
N ASN A 48 7.11 -9.25 -2.42
CA ASN A 48 6.68 -8.42 -3.55
C ASN A 48 5.17 -8.16 -3.53
N ILE A 49 4.35 -9.14 -3.14
CA ILE A 49 2.90 -8.94 -2.95
C ILE A 49 2.64 -7.92 -1.84
N GLN A 50 3.44 -7.94 -0.75
CA GLN A 50 3.33 -6.94 0.30
C GLN A 50 3.74 -5.56 -0.21
N ILE A 51 4.84 -5.43 -0.97
CA ILE A 51 5.23 -4.15 -1.59
C ILE A 51 4.08 -3.63 -2.47
N LEU A 52 3.49 -4.50 -3.29
CA LEU A 52 2.36 -4.12 -4.14
C LEU A 52 1.16 -3.60 -3.34
N ARG A 53 0.84 -4.20 -2.18
CA ARG A 53 -0.22 -3.70 -1.29
C ARG A 53 0.00 -2.25 -0.88
N HIS A 54 1.23 -1.88 -0.55
CA HIS A 54 1.55 -0.52 -0.11
C HIS A 54 1.49 0.51 -1.25
N MET A 55 1.58 0.06 -2.50
CA MET A 55 1.47 0.95 -3.67
C MET A 55 0.02 1.25 -4.04
N ILE A 56 -0.94 0.43 -3.60
CA ILE A 56 -2.36 0.63 -3.91
C ILE A 56 -2.94 1.64 -2.91
N PRO A 57 -3.56 2.73 -3.38
CA PRO A 57 -4.13 3.75 -2.50
C PRO A 57 -5.45 3.26 -1.91
N LEU A 58 -5.38 2.54 -0.79
CA LEU A 58 -6.54 2.05 -0.04
C LEU A 58 -6.76 2.88 1.24
N PRO A 59 -8.02 3.18 1.60
CA PRO A 59 -8.32 3.70 2.92
C PRO A 59 -7.90 2.69 4.00
N PRO A 60 -7.53 3.13 5.22
CA PRO A 60 -7.21 2.20 6.30
C PRO A 60 -8.42 1.30 6.59
N GLN A 61 -8.22 -0.01 6.51
CA GLN A 61 -9.23 -1.04 6.80
C GLN A 61 -8.75 -1.91 7.96
N ASP A 62 -9.68 -2.44 8.76
CA ASP A 62 -9.36 -3.41 9.82
C ASP A 62 -8.77 -4.72 9.28
N LYS A 63 -9.01 -5.04 8.00
CA LYS A 63 -8.54 -6.24 7.33
C LYS A 63 -7.79 -5.91 6.04
N GLU A 64 -6.58 -6.45 5.92
CA GLU A 64 -5.77 -6.35 4.70
C GLU A 64 -6.36 -7.13 3.52
N PRO A 65 -6.21 -6.64 2.27
CA PRO A 65 -6.67 -7.34 1.07
C PRO A 65 -5.90 -8.65 0.87
N SER A 66 -6.61 -9.70 0.43
CA SER A 66 -6.04 -11.00 0.08
C SER A 66 -5.07 -10.91 -1.11
N LYS A 67 -4.24 -11.93 -1.32
CA LYS A 67 -3.24 -11.93 -2.41
C LYS A 67 -3.87 -11.72 -3.79
N THR A 68 -5.05 -12.27 -4.01
CA THR A 68 -5.76 -12.15 -5.29
C THR A 68 -6.40 -10.78 -5.42
N GLU A 69 -7.03 -10.27 -4.35
CA GLU A 69 -7.59 -8.91 -4.34
C GLU A 69 -6.51 -7.87 -4.65
N VAL A 70 -5.30 -8.01 -4.10
CA VAL A 70 -4.18 -7.12 -4.42
C VAL A 70 -3.85 -7.10 -5.90
N ILE A 71 -3.91 -8.25 -6.57
CA ILE A 71 -3.62 -8.33 -8.01
C ILE A 71 -4.73 -7.62 -8.80
N TRP A 72 -6.00 -7.84 -8.46
CA TRP A 72 -7.11 -7.16 -9.12
C TRP A 72 -7.07 -5.65 -8.89
N LEU A 73 -6.88 -5.22 -7.64
CA LEU A 73 -6.77 -3.81 -7.28
C LEU A 73 -5.59 -3.12 -7.98
N ALA A 74 -4.48 -3.82 -8.19
CA ALA A 74 -3.35 -3.27 -8.94
C ALA A 74 -3.69 -3.05 -10.42
N VAL A 75 -4.40 -4.00 -11.04
CA VAL A 75 -4.88 -3.84 -12.43
C VAL A 75 -5.83 -2.65 -12.52
N ASP A 76 -6.83 -2.60 -11.63
CA ASP A 76 -7.80 -1.51 -11.59
C ASP A 76 -7.10 -0.16 -11.40
N TYR A 77 -6.14 -0.09 -10.47
CA TYR A 77 -5.39 1.14 -10.21
C TYR A 77 -4.59 1.62 -11.42
N ILE A 78 -3.89 0.73 -12.13
CA ILE A 78 -3.19 1.08 -13.37
C ILE A 78 -4.18 1.62 -14.42
N THR A 79 -5.35 0.97 -14.56
CA THR A 79 -6.36 1.42 -15.53
C THR A 79 -6.91 2.81 -15.19
N GLU A 80 -7.16 3.09 -13.92
CA GLU A 80 -7.64 4.42 -13.49
C GLU A 80 -6.58 5.50 -13.69
N LEU A 81 -5.30 5.21 -13.41
CA LEU A 81 -4.21 6.15 -13.70
C LEU A 81 -4.12 6.47 -15.21
N ASN A 82 -4.29 5.47 -16.07
CA ASN A 82 -4.29 5.69 -17.52
C ASN A 82 -5.48 6.54 -17.96
N LYS A 83 -6.69 6.26 -17.44
CA LYS A 83 -7.87 7.10 -17.72
C LYS A 83 -7.65 8.55 -17.29
N MET A 84 -7.06 8.77 -16.11
CA MET A 84 -6.75 10.13 -15.63
C MET A 84 -5.80 10.85 -16.58
N LEU A 85 -4.76 10.17 -17.09
CA LEU A 85 -3.84 10.74 -18.08
C LEU A 85 -4.57 11.09 -19.39
N GLU A 86 -5.36 10.16 -19.93
CA GLU A 86 -6.13 10.40 -21.16
C GLU A 86 -7.11 11.57 -21.01
N THR A 87 -7.79 11.66 -19.85
CA THR A 87 -8.66 12.80 -19.60
C THR A 87 -7.86 14.10 -19.52
N ALA A 88 -6.69 14.12 -18.86
CA ALA A 88 -5.86 15.32 -18.76
C ALA A 88 -5.41 15.82 -20.14
N ASP A 89 -5.02 14.90 -21.04
CA ASP A 89 -4.71 15.23 -22.43
C ASP A 89 -5.93 15.80 -23.17
N GLN A 90 -7.12 15.24 -22.93
CA GLN A 90 -8.36 15.76 -23.50
C GLN A 90 -8.71 17.17 -22.98
N TRP A 91 -8.58 17.43 -21.68
CA TRP A 91 -8.80 18.77 -21.11
C TRP A 91 -7.82 19.79 -21.68
N GLN A 92 -6.59 19.38 -21.99
CA GLN A 92 -5.60 20.24 -22.64
C GLN A 92 -6.02 20.56 -24.08
N VAL A 93 -6.45 19.55 -24.85
CA VAL A 93 -7.00 19.76 -26.20
C VAL A 93 -8.24 20.66 -26.17
N ASP A 94 -9.16 20.44 -25.24
CA ASP A 94 -10.37 21.25 -25.12
C ASP A 94 -10.03 22.70 -24.76
N LEU A 95 -9.02 22.95 -23.90
CA LEU A 95 -8.52 24.30 -23.62
C LEU A 95 -7.87 24.96 -24.83
N ASP A 96 -7.09 24.20 -25.61
CA ASP A 96 -6.43 24.68 -26.82
C ASP A 96 -7.44 24.95 -27.97
N LEU A 97 -8.62 24.33 -27.91
CA LEU A 97 -9.75 24.55 -28.82
C LEU A 97 -10.69 25.68 -28.38
N ILE A 98 -10.52 26.25 -27.18
CA ILE A 98 -11.22 27.48 -26.80
C ILE A 98 -10.61 28.61 -27.62
N ASP A 99 -11.37 29.10 -28.59
CA ASP A 99 -11.01 30.30 -29.35
C ASP A 99 -11.06 31.53 -28.43
N VAL A 100 -9.91 31.84 -27.83
CA VAL A 100 -9.73 32.96 -26.89
C VAL A 100 -10.02 34.31 -27.57
N ASP A 101 -9.86 34.39 -28.90
CA ASP A 101 -10.16 35.60 -29.69
C ASP A 101 -11.67 35.82 -29.88
N SER A 102 -12.51 34.80 -29.69
CA SER A 102 -13.98 34.93 -29.71
C SER A 102 -14.58 35.43 -28.38
N LEU A 103 -13.81 35.47 -27.28
CA LEU A 103 -14.27 35.95 -25.96
C LEU A 103 -14.34 37.49 -25.85
N ASP A 104 -13.63 38.22 -26.72
CA ASP A 104 -13.70 39.69 -26.81
C ASP A 104 -15.07 40.18 -27.35
N SER A 105 -15.92 39.30 -27.87
CA SER A 105 -17.29 39.63 -28.32
C SER A 105 -18.34 39.55 -27.21
N LEU A 106 -17.98 39.19 -25.97
CA LEU A 106 -18.90 39.09 -24.82
C LEU A 106 -18.97 40.37 -23.96
N ASP A 107 -18.25 41.42 -24.33
CA ASP A 107 -18.28 42.74 -23.67
C ASP A 107 -19.56 43.57 -23.97
N SER A 108 -20.53 42.99 -24.68
CA SER A 108 -21.82 43.65 -24.98
C SER A 108 -22.95 43.31 -23.99
N LEU A 109 -22.68 42.64 -22.88
CA LEU A 109 -23.66 42.36 -21.83
C LEU A 109 -23.69 43.44 -20.72
N ASP A 110 -23.54 44.71 -21.10
CA ASP A 110 -23.76 45.87 -20.22
C ASP A 110 -25.19 46.46 -20.38
N SER A 111 -26.10 45.70 -21.01
CA SER A 111 -27.49 46.13 -21.26
C SER A 111 -28.52 45.10 -20.83
N LEU A 112 -28.32 44.45 -19.68
CA LEU A 112 -29.42 43.88 -18.90
C LEU A 112 -29.48 44.62 -17.58
N GLY A 113 -30.26 45.69 -17.62
CA GLY A 113 -30.44 46.64 -16.53
C GLY A 113 -30.92 45.98 -15.25
N ASP A 114 -30.54 46.63 -14.14
CA ASP A 114 -31.36 46.86 -12.96
C ASP A 114 -32.53 45.87 -12.80
N SER A 115 -32.21 44.65 -12.38
CA SER A 115 -33.20 43.80 -11.73
C SER A 115 -33.19 44.09 -10.24
N PRO A 116 -34.26 44.66 -9.66
CA PRO A 116 -34.31 45.02 -8.24
C PRO A 116 -34.55 43.80 -7.33
N LEU A 117 -34.15 42.59 -7.77
CA LEU A 117 -34.49 41.35 -7.07
C LEU A 117 -33.34 40.82 -6.19
N PHE A 118 -32.12 41.33 -6.35
CA PHE A 118 -30.98 40.95 -5.50
C PHE A 118 -30.18 42.19 -5.09
N ASP A 119 -30.55 42.73 -3.93
CA ASP A 119 -29.76 43.74 -3.22
C ASP A 119 -28.72 43.04 -2.34
N PHE A 120 -27.45 43.09 -2.75
CA PHE A 120 -26.33 42.48 -2.03
C PHE A 120 -25.86 43.33 -0.84
N ASP A 121 -26.27 44.60 -0.75
CA ASP A 121 -25.90 45.49 0.36
C ASP A 121 -26.68 45.16 1.66
N ALA A 122 -27.76 44.36 1.57
CA ALA A 122 -28.53 43.90 2.72
C ALA A 122 -27.76 42.94 3.65
N TRP A 123 -26.68 42.29 3.20
CA TRP A 123 -25.94 41.33 4.04
C TRP A 123 -24.81 41.98 4.85
N LYS A 124 -24.56 43.29 4.69
CA LYS A 124 -23.51 44.00 5.46
C LYS A 124 -24.02 44.82 6.63
N VAL A 125 -25.18 44.51 7.17
CA VAL A 125 -25.60 45.07 8.47
C VAL A 125 -26.26 44.01 9.33
N THR A 126 -25.46 43.33 10.16
CA THR A 126 -25.75 43.12 11.60
C THR A 126 -24.47 42.69 12.33
N ASN A 127 -24.25 43.31 13.49
CA ASN A 127 -23.30 42.95 14.56
C ASN A 127 -23.30 41.46 14.91
#